data_AF-F9GEX3-F1
#
_entry.id   AF-F9GEX3-F1
#
_cell.length_a   1.000
_cell.length_b   1.000
_cell.length_c   1.000
_cell.angle_alpha   90.00
_cell.angle_beta   90.00
_cell.angle_gamma   90.00
#
_symmetry.space_group_name_H-M   'P 1'
#
loop_
_entity.id
_entity.type
_entity.pdbx_description
1 polymer ?
#
loop_
_entity_poly.entity_id
_entity_poly.type
_entity_poly.pdbx_seq_one_letter_code
_entity_poly.pdbx_strand_id
1 'polypeptide(L)'
;PTGDEFRESLKAASAALEPHIKSFEELLTSINDEHRRLTAVEQSLKLTKDEQAKDQEKAQDALKDVEKSITTENKMLRDLEDLYNKYPGDNELRTFLDKRKRMVLEHEKVYTVVKSQLDKSTAGLFKTDSKIALVTKRIGQLDAEKAEVMKEKIGIDTAAKRLMFMSRFMEPGWQARLAMVEEALGEEVMRSAF
;
A
#
# COMPACT_ATOMS: atom_id res chain seq x y z
N PRO A 1 32.79 44.66 -2.64
CA PRO A 1 32.03 44.73 -3.92
C PRO A 1 31.44 46.12 -4.11
N THR A 2 31.47 46.62 -5.34
CA THR A 2 30.62 47.76 -5.74
C THR A 2 29.14 47.35 -5.68
N GLY A 3 28.21 48.32 -5.66
CA GLY A 3 26.77 48.04 -5.60
C GLY A 3 26.28 47.16 -6.76
N ASP A 4 26.84 47.37 -7.96
CA ASP A 4 26.52 46.56 -9.15
C ASP A 4 27.11 45.15 -9.06
N GLU A 5 28.35 44.98 -8.59
CA GLU A 5 28.96 43.65 -8.37
C GLU A 5 28.17 42.82 -7.36
N PHE A 6 27.69 43.43 -6.28
CA PHE A 6 26.86 42.76 -5.29
C PHE A 6 25.49 42.37 -5.87
N ARG A 7 24.87 43.26 -6.66
CA ARG A 7 23.60 42.98 -7.35
C ARG A 7 23.70 41.80 -8.30
N GLU A 8 24.74 41.77 -9.14
CA GLU A 8 24.96 40.65 -10.07
C GLU A 8 25.31 39.36 -9.33
N SER A 9 26.01 39.43 -8.20
CA SER A 9 26.23 38.27 -7.32
C SER A 9 24.92 37.71 -6.75
N LEU A 10 23.97 38.56 -6.33
CA LEU A 10 22.65 38.13 -5.86
C LEU A 10 21.82 37.47 -6.96
N LYS A 11 21.86 38.02 -8.19
CA LYS A 11 21.20 37.41 -9.36
C LYS A 11 21.79 36.06 -9.70
N ALA A 12 23.13 35.96 -9.74
CA ALA A 12 23.82 34.71 -10.00
C ALA A 12 23.50 33.65 -8.94
N ALA A 13 23.47 34.04 -7.65
CA ALA A 13 23.08 33.16 -6.56
C ALA A 13 21.62 32.69 -6.68
N SER A 14 20.70 33.57 -7.10
CA SER A 14 19.31 33.19 -7.34
C SER A 14 19.17 32.23 -8.52
N ALA A 15 19.84 32.51 -9.65
CA ALA A 15 19.84 31.65 -10.82
C ALA A 15 20.47 30.27 -10.53
N ALA A 16 21.47 30.20 -9.65
CA ALA A 16 22.08 28.95 -9.23
C ALA A 16 21.10 28.02 -8.47
N LEU A 17 19.99 28.53 -7.93
CA LEU A 17 18.97 27.74 -7.25
C LEU A 17 17.93 27.13 -8.21
N GLU A 18 17.79 27.64 -9.43
CA GLU A 18 16.78 27.20 -10.40
C GLU A 18 16.91 25.71 -10.78
N PRO A 19 18.12 25.15 -11.01
CA PRO A 19 18.27 23.71 -11.24
C PRO A 19 17.79 22.85 -10.07
N HIS A 20 17.95 23.33 -8.82
CA HIS A 20 17.50 22.60 -7.63
C HIS A 20 15.97 22.59 -7.51
N ILE A 21 15.31 23.72 -7.80
CA ILE A 21 13.84 23.82 -7.82
C ILE A 21 13.27 22.84 -8.85
N LYS A 22 13.84 22.82 -10.06
CA LYS A 22 13.43 21.88 -11.11
C LYS A 22 13.64 20.43 -10.71
N SER A 23 14.78 20.11 -10.09
CA SER A 23 15.06 18.75 -9.59
C SER A 23 14.02 18.29 -8.55
N PHE A 24 13.58 19.18 -7.65
CA PHE A 24 12.51 18.85 -6.71
C PHE A 24 11.15 18.64 -7.38
N GLU A 25 10.82 19.40 -8.42
CA GLU A 25 9.57 19.22 -9.18
C GLU A 25 9.54 17.88 -9.90
N GLU A 26 10.66 17.49 -10.51
CA GLU A 26 10.84 16.18 -11.13
C GLU A 26 10.71 15.04 -10.09
N LEU A 27 11.34 15.19 -8.93
CA LEU A 27 11.26 14.22 -7.84
C LEU A 27 9.83 14.08 -7.29
N LEU A 28 9.13 15.20 -7.07
CA LEU A 28 7.72 15.19 -6.64
C LEU A 28 6.82 14.52 -7.67
N THR A 29 7.09 14.72 -8.96
CA THR A 29 6.36 14.07 -10.05
C THR A 29 6.57 12.56 -10.00
N SER A 30 7.83 12.11 -9.88
CA SER A 30 8.17 10.69 -9.75
C SER A 30 7.51 10.04 -8.52
N ILE A 31 7.53 10.71 -7.36
CA ILE A 31 6.90 10.22 -6.13
C ILE A 31 5.38 10.08 -6.31
N ASN A 32 4.73 11.09 -6.91
CA ASN A 32 3.28 11.04 -7.16
C ASN A 32 2.91 9.92 -8.13
N ASP A 33 3.70 9.70 -9.17
CA ASP A 33 3.48 8.62 -10.14
C ASP A 33 3.64 7.24 -9.48
N GLU A 34 4.68 7.04 -8.68
CA GLU A 34 4.88 5.79 -7.92
C GLU A 34 3.73 5.58 -6.92
N HIS A 35 3.35 6.62 -6.17
CA HIS A 35 2.24 6.56 -5.23
C HIS A 35 0.95 6.13 -5.94
N ARG A 36 0.59 6.77 -7.06
CA ARG A 36 -0.61 6.42 -7.84
C ARG A 36 -0.58 4.97 -8.31
N ARG A 37 0.57 4.51 -8.81
CA ARG A 37 0.75 3.11 -9.25
C ARG A 37 0.58 2.14 -8.09
N LEU A 38 1.17 2.42 -6.93
CA LEU A 38 1.06 1.55 -5.76
C LEU A 38 -0.35 1.54 -5.17
N THR A 39 -1.06 2.66 -5.16
CA THR A 39 -2.48 2.70 -4.75
C THR A 39 -3.33 1.80 -5.65
N ALA A 40 -3.11 1.83 -6.97
CA ALA A 40 -3.82 0.95 -7.90
C ALA A 40 -3.49 -0.53 -7.66
N VAL A 41 -2.22 -0.85 -7.38
CA VAL A 41 -1.80 -2.22 -7.01
C VAL A 41 -2.46 -2.67 -5.71
N GLU A 42 -2.49 -1.81 -4.68
CA GLU A 42 -3.13 -2.11 -3.40
C GLU A 42 -4.63 -2.42 -3.58
N GLN A 43 -5.34 -1.63 -4.39
CA GLN A 43 -6.75 -1.85 -4.70
C GLN A 43 -6.96 -3.19 -5.43
N SER A 44 -6.13 -3.49 -6.43
CA SER A 44 -6.19 -4.77 -7.15
C SER A 44 -5.93 -5.98 -6.23
N LEU A 45 -4.98 -5.85 -5.30
CA LEU A 45 -4.71 -6.88 -4.30
C LEU A 45 -5.90 -7.07 -3.33
N LYS A 46 -6.56 -5.99 -2.90
CA LYS A 46 -7.76 -6.06 -2.06
C LYS A 46 -8.90 -6.81 -2.78
N LEU A 47 -9.15 -6.52 -4.05
CA LEU A 47 -10.14 -7.26 -4.86
C LEU A 47 -9.79 -8.74 -5.00
N THR A 48 -8.50 -9.04 -5.22
CA THR A 48 -8.03 -10.44 -5.28
C THR A 48 -8.24 -11.16 -3.95
N LYS A 49 -7.97 -10.48 -2.83
CA LYS A 49 -8.19 -11.02 -1.49
C LYS A 49 -9.67 -11.34 -1.24
N ASP A 50 -10.57 -10.45 -1.64
CA ASP A 50 -12.01 -10.64 -1.45
C ASP A 50 -12.52 -11.87 -2.20
N GLU A 51 -12.01 -12.12 -3.41
CA GLU A 51 -12.37 -13.32 -4.18
C GLU A 51 -11.78 -14.59 -3.55
N GLN A 52 -10.52 -14.54 -3.10
CA GLN A 52 -9.90 -15.65 -2.37
C GLN A 52 -10.65 -15.99 -1.08
N ALA A 53 -11.15 -14.98 -0.35
CA ALA A 53 -11.92 -15.18 0.87
C ALA A 53 -13.24 -15.91 0.59
N LYS A 54 -13.95 -15.56 -0.48
CA LYS A 54 -15.17 -16.27 -0.90
C LYS A 54 -14.89 -17.72 -1.29
N ASP A 55 -13.80 -17.96 -2.01
CA ASP A 55 -13.43 -19.33 -2.39
C ASP A 55 -13.02 -20.16 -1.18
N GLN A 56 -12.36 -19.54 -0.19
CA GLN A 56 -12.06 -20.17 1.09
C GLN A 56 -13.35 -20.54 1.85
N GLU A 57 -14.32 -19.64 1.92
CA GLU A 57 -15.62 -19.87 2.57
C GLU A 57 -16.37 -21.04 1.92
N LYS A 58 -16.47 -21.05 0.58
CA LYS A 58 -17.09 -22.16 -0.16
C LYS A 58 -16.39 -23.50 0.09
N ALA A 59 -15.05 -23.51 0.12
CA ALA A 59 -14.29 -24.72 0.40
C ALA A 59 -14.51 -25.22 1.84
N GLN A 60 -14.65 -24.30 2.79
CA GLN A 60 -14.92 -24.62 4.19
C GLN A 60 -16.33 -25.21 4.37
N ASP A 61 -17.34 -24.64 3.71
CA ASP A 61 -18.71 -25.16 3.71
C ASP A 61 -18.78 -26.55 3.06
N ALA A 62 -18.15 -26.73 1.89
CA ALA A 62 -18.07 -28.03 1.24
C ALA A 62 -17.37 -29.08 2.11
N LEU A 63 -16.31 -28.70 2.84
CA LEU A 63 -15.61 -29.61 3.75
C LEU A 63 -16.54 -30.07 4.87
N LYS A 64 -17.32 -29.15 5.45
CA LYS A 64 -18.31 -29.45 6.50
C LYS A 64 -19.40 -30.40 6.02
N ASP A 65 -19.87 -30.22 4.79
CA ASP A 65 -20.87 -31.11 4.18
C ASP A 65 -20.31 -32.52 3.95
N VAL A 66 -19.05 -32.63 3.51
CA VAL A 66 -18.36 -33.91 3.36
C VAL A 66 -18.16 -34.59 4.72
N GLU A 67 -17.72 -33.86 5.74
CA GLU A 67 -17.56 -34.38 7.11
C GLU A 67 -18.89 -34.92 7.68
N LYS A 68 -19.99 -34.19 7.44
CA LYS A 68 -21.33 -34.62 7.83
C LYS A 68 -21.78 -35.89 7.09
N SER A 69 -21.46 -35.98 5.80
CA SER A 69 -21.79 -37.14 4.97
C SER A 69 -21.00 -38.38 5.41
N ILE A 70 -19.69 -38.24 5.67
CA ILE A 70 -18.84 -39.30 6.22
C ILE A 70 -19.37 -39.76 7.57
N THR A 71 -19.72 -38.83 8.46
CA THR A 71 -20.24 -39.16 9.80
C THR A 71 -21.56 -39.94 9.71
N THR A 72 -22.45 -39.53 8.82
CA THR A 72 -23.74 -40.19 8.60
C THR A 72 -23.54 -41.60 8.05
N GLU A 73 -22.68 -41.76 7.04
CA GLU A 73 -22.42 -43.07 6.44
C GLU A 73 -21.70 -44.02 7.39
N ASN A 74 -20.75 -43.53 8.18
CA ASN A 74 -20.09 -44.35 9.20
C ASN A 74 -21.06 -44.83 10.27
N LYS A 75 -22.08 -44.02 10.64
CA LYS A 75 -23.14 -44.47 11.54
C LYS A 75 -23.98 -45.57 10.90
N MET A 76 -24.44 -45.38 9.66
CA MET A 76 -25.21 -46.41 8.95
C MET A 76 -24.41 -47.70 8.76
N LEU A 77 -23.11 -47.60 8.47
CA LEU A 77 -22.24 -48.77 8.33
C LEU A 77 -22.17 -49.59 9.62
N ARG A 78 -22.03 -48.94 10.78
CA ARG A 78 -22.05 -49.65 12.07
C ARG A 78 -23.37 -50.38 12.30
N ASP A 79 -24.49 -49.69 12.07
CA ASP A 79 -25.83 -50.28 12.23
C ASP A 79 -26.03 -51.49 11.29
N LEU A 80 -25.51 -51.41 10.05
CA LEU A 80 -25.56 -52.49 9.06
C LEU A 80 -24.60 -53.64 9.37
N GLU A 81 -23.41 -53.36 9.89
CA GLU A 81 -22.44 -54.37 10.33
C GLU A 81 -23.00 -55.16 11.52
N ASP A 82 -23.65 -54.50 12.48
CA ASP A 82 -24.35 -55.14 13.60
C ASP A 82 -25.50 -56.03 13.13
N LEU A 83 -26.22 -55.62 12.08
CA LEU A 83 -27.28 -56.44 11.48
C LEU A 83 -26.70 -57.64 10.73
N TYR A 84 -25.64 -57.45 9.95
CA TYR A 84 -24.98 -58.52 9.20
C TYR A 84 -24.40 -59.59 10.13
N ASN A 85 -23.83 -59.19 11.28
CA ASN A 85 -23.34 -60.12 12.29
C ASN A 85 -24.45 -61.06 12.84
N LYS A 86 -25.72 -60.65 12.81
CA LYS A 86 -26.86 -61.50 13.18
C LYS A 86 -27.29 -62.45 12.05
N TYR A 87 -27.02 -62.09 10.80
CA TYR A 87 -27.44 -62.82 9.60
C TYR A 87 -26.31 -62.95 8.56
N PRO A 88 -25.19 -63.63 8.88
CA PRO A 88 -23.99 -63.61 8.05
C PRO A 88 -24.15 -64.29 6.68
N GLY A 89 -25.17 -65.11 6.49
CA GLY A 89 -25.50 -65.76 5.22
C GLY A 89 -26.27 -64.88 4.22
N ASP A 90 -26.68 -63.68 4.62
CA ASP A 90 -27.42 -62.76 3.75
C ASP A 90 -26.48 -62.07 2.73
N ASN A 91 -26.53 -62.56 1.49
CA ASN A 91 -25.71 -62.04 0.40
C ASN A 91 -26.16 -60.67 -0.11
N GLU A 92 -27.44 -60.32 0.02
CA GLU A 92 -27.94 -59.00 -0.38
C GLU A 92 -27.42 -57.94 0.59
N LEU A 93 -27.50 -58.22 1.90
CA LEU A 93 -26.97 -57.36 2.94
C LEU A 93 -25.45 -57.19 2.80
N ARG A 94 -24.72 -58.27 2.53
CA ARG A 94 -23.27 -58.20 2.26
C ARG A 94 -22.95 -57.27 1.09
N THR A 95 -23.64 -57.44 -0.03
CA THR A 95 -23.42 -56.62 -1.25
C THR A 95 -23.73 -55.14 -1.00
N PHE A 96 -24.80 -54.86 -0.24
CA PHE A 96 -25.16 -53.50 0.14
C PHE A 96 -24.09 -52.85 1.05
N LEU A 97 -23.58 -53.61 2.01
CA LEU A 97 -22.54 -53.17 2.95
C LEU A 97 -21.22 -52.86 2.22
N ASP A 98 -20.81 -53.71 1.27
CA ASP A 98 -19.64 -53.48 0.41
C ASP A 98 -19.80 -52.22 -0.46
N LYS A 99 -21.01 -51.94 -0.96
CA LYS A 99 -21.31 -50.70 -1.70
C LYS A 99 -21.17 -49.47 -0.80
N ARG A 100 -21.71 -49.52 0.42
CA ARG A 100 -21.62 -48.40 1.39
C ARG A 100 -20.18 -48.15 1.83
N LYS A 101 -19.39 -49.21 2.07
CA LYS A 101 -17.95 -49.10 2.36
C LYS A 101 -17.19 -48.37 1.26
N ARG A 102 -17.48 -48.66 -0.01
CA ARG A 102 -16.91 -47.92 -1.15
C ARG A 102 -17.30 -46.44 -1.14
N MET A 103 -18.55 -46.11 -0.81
CA MET A 103 -19.02 -44.72 -0.77
C MET A 103 -18.33 -43.90 0.32
N VAL A 104 -18.01 -44.49 1.47
CA VAL A 104 -17.19 -43.83 2.50
C VAL A 104 -15.79 -43.53 1.97
N LEU A 105 -15.14 -44.49 1.31
CA LEU A 105 -13.83 -44.26 0.68
C LEU A 105 -13.87 -43.14 -0.38
N GLU A 106 -14.98 -43.01 -1.12
CA GLU A 106 -15.19 -41.91 -2.07
C GLU A 106 -15.31 -40.57 -1.34
N HIS A 107 -16.10 -40.48 -0.27
CA HIS A 107 -16.20 -39.28 0.55
C HIS A 107 -14.85 -38.89 1.19
N GLU A 108 -14.04 -39.84 1.65
CA GLU A 108 -12.70 -39.58 2.19
C GLU A 108 -11.73 -39.04 1.12
N LYS A 109 -11.85 -39.51 -0.13
CA LYS A 109 -11.10 -38.93 -1.27
C LYS A 109 -11.53 -37.48 -1.52
N VAL A 110 -12.84 -37.22 -1.55
CA VAL A 110 -13.38 -35.86 -1.70
C VAL A 110 -12.90 -34.97 -0.56
N TYR A 111 -12.94 -35.45 0.68
CA TYR A 111 -12.44 -34.74 1.86
C TYR A 111 -10.99 -34.28 1.65
N THR A 112 -10.12 -35.19 1.22
CA THR A 112 -8.69 -34.88 0.99
C THR A 112 -8.51 -33.80 -0.08
N VAL A 113 -9.30 -33.84 -1.16
CA VAL A 113 -9.26 -32.84 -2.24
C VAL A 113 -9.72 -31.48 -1.75
N VAL A 114 -10.90 -31.41 -1.09
CA VAL A 114 -11.46 -30.16 -0.57
C VAL A 114 -10.55 -29.56 0.50
N LYS A 115 -9.98 -30.40 1.38
CA LYS A 115 -9.02 -29.97 2.38
C LYS A 115 -7.78 -29.35 1.76
N SER A 116 -7.22 -29.98 0.72
CA SER A 116 -6.07 -29.43 -0.02
C SER A 116 -6.39 -28.09 -0.70
N GLN A 117 -7.61 -27.94 -1.24
CA GLN A 117 -8.06 -26.66 -1.81
C GLN A 117 -8.19 -25.57 -0.75
N LEU A 118 -8.75 -25.90 0.42
CA LEU A 118 -8.85 -24.98 1.54
C LEU A 118 -7.47 -24.51 2.00
N ASP A 119 -6.53 -25.44 2.20
CA ASP A 119 -5.16 -25.11 2.64
C ASP A 119 -4.43 -24.22 1.60
N LYS A 120 -4.60 -24.49 0.30
CA LYS A 120 -4.07 -23.65 -0.78
C LYS A 120 -4.68 -22.24 -0.77
N SER A 121 -5.99 -22.14 -0.55
CA SER A 121 -6.68 -20.86 -0.47
C SER A 121 -6.18 -20.04 0.73
N THR A 122 -6.07 -20.65 1.90
CA THR A 122 -5.53 -20.03 3.11
C THR A 122 -4.10 -19.53 2.92
N ALA A 123 -3.23 -20.34 2.30
CA ALA A 123 -1.86 -19.92 1.98
C ALA A 123 -1.82 -18.77 0.96
N GLY A 124 -2.72 -18.80 -0.04
CA GLY A 124 -2.90 -17.74 -1.02
C GLY A 124 -3.31 -16.41 -0.37
N LEU A 125 -4.26 -16.45 0.56
CA LEU A 125 -4.78 -15.30 1.28
C LEU A 125 -3.68 -14.66 2.15
N PHE A 126 -2.93 -15.47 2.90
CA PHE A 126 -1.78 -15.00 3.68
C PHE A 126 -0.71 -14.30 2.82
N LYS A 127 -0.44 -14.85 1.63
CA LYS A 127 0.50 -14.25 0.67
C LYS A 127 -0.02 -12.91 0.14
N THR A 128 -1.31 -12.80 -0.16
CA THR A 128 -1.94 -11.56 -0.60
C THR A 128 -1.90 -10.50 0.51
N ASP A 129 -2.20 -10.88 1.75
CA ASP A 129 -2.11 -9.99 2.92
C ASP A 129 -0.69 -9.44 3.13
N SER A 130 0.31 -10.30 3.02
CA SER A 130 1.71 -9.89 3.12
C SER A 130 2.08 -8.86 2.04
N LYS A 131 1.58 -9.03 0.81
CA LYS A 131 1.80 -8.06 -0.28
C LYS A 131 1.10 -6.74 -0.02
N ILE A 132 -0.16 -6.77 0.46
CA ILE A 132 -0.90 -5.55 0.83
C ILE A 132 -0.10 -4.78 1.88
N ALA A 133 0.32 -5.44 2.96
CA ALA A 133 1.10 -4.79 4.03
C ALA A 133 2.39 -4.13 3.52
N LEU A 134 3.12 -4.78 2.60
CA LEU A 134 4.32 -4.22 1.98
C LEU A 134 4.00 -2.98 1.13
N VAL A 135 2.95 -3.04 0.30
CA VAL A 135 2.54 -1.92 -0.56
C VAL A 135 2.05 -0.74 0.28
N THR A 136 1.19 -0.98 1.28
CA THR A 136 0.71 0.06 2.20
C THR A 136 1.87 0.71 2.95
N LYS A 137 2.86 -0.08 3.39
CA LYS A 137 4.07 0.47 4.01
C LYS A 137 4.85 1.38 3.06
N ARG A 138 5.04 0.98 1.80
CA ARG A 138 5.75 1.80 0.80
C ARG A 138 4.99 3.08 0.47
N ILE A 139 3.66 3.03 0.37
CA ILE A 139 2.82 4.22 0.19
C ILE A 139 3.05 5.21 1.34
N GLY A 140 3.03 4.75 2.60
CA GLY A 140 3.31 5.63 3.74
C GLY A 140 4.72 6.22 3.75
N GLN A 141 5.71 5.50 3.21
CA GLN A 141 7.06 6.04 3.01
C GLN A 141 7.08 7.13 1.94
N LEU A 142 6.37 6.93 0.82
CA LEU A 142 6.24 7.93 -0.24
C LEU A 142 5.56 9.21 0.25
N ASP A 143 4.57 9.10 1.14
CA ASP A 143 3.93 10.27 1.76
C ASP A 143 4.92 11.08 2.61
N ALA A 144 5.77 10.40 3.39
CA ALA A 144 6.83 11.05 4.17
C ALA A 144 7.91 11.68 3.28
N GLU A 145 8.37 10.95 2.25
CA GLU A 145 9.32 11.45 1.25
C GLU A 145 8.77 12.70 0.55
N LYS A 146 7.50 12.66 0.12
CA LYS A 146 6.81 13.79 -0.50
C LYS A 146 6.76 15.01 0.41
N ALA A 147 6.48 14.82 1.70
CA ALA A 147 6.40 15.90 2.67
C ALA A 147 7.77 16.59 2.88
N GLU A 148 8.84 15.81 3.02
CA GLU A 148 10.20 16.37 3.15
C GLU A 148 10.64 17.08 1.88
N VAL A 149 10.42 16.49 0.70
CA VAL A 149 10.76 17.14 -0.58
C VAL A 149 9.99 18.46 -0.77
N MET A 150 8.70 18.51 -0.43
CA MET A 150 7.93 19.76 -0.49
C MET A 150 8.48 20.82 0.46
N LYS A 151 8.86 20.44 1.68
CA LYS A 151 9.43 21.34 2.68
C LYS A 151 10.77 21.92 2.21
N GLU A 152 11.66 21.09 1.66
CA GLU A 152 12.95 21.54 1.10
C GLU A 152 12.73 22.47 -0.09
N LYS A 153 11.83 22.10 -1.01
CA LYS A 153 11.47 22.96 -2.16
C LYS A 153 10.98 24.32 -1.71
N ILE A 154 10.07 24.39 -0.74
CA ILE A 154 9.56 25.66 -0.18
C ILE A 154 10.71 26.51 0.38
N GLY A 155 11.68 25.88 1.06
CA GLY A 155 12.88 26.54 1.55
C GLY A 155 13.70 27.18 0.44
N ILE A 156 14.00 26.42 -0.63
CA ILE A 156 14.75 26.92 -1.79
C ILE A 156 13.97 28.00 -2.54
N ASP A 157 12.68 27.80 -2.79
CA ASP A 157 11.81 28.79 -3.44
C ASP A 157 11.81 30.12 -2.67
N THR A 158 11.78 30.04 -1.32
CA THR A 158 11.83 31.21 -0.45
C THR A 158 13.18 31.91 -0.53
N ALA A 159 14.28 31.16 -0.51
CA ALA A 159 15.63 31.71 -0.66
C ALA A 159 15.81 32.39 -2.03
N ALA A 160 15.39 31.74 -3.12
CA ALA A 160 15.46 32.28 -4.46
C ALA A 160 14.67 33.60 -4.61
N LYS A 161 13.45 33.65 -4.05
CA LYS A 161 12.62 34.86 -4.01
C LYS A 161 13.27 36.00 -3.22
N ARG A 162 13.88 35.70 -2.06
CA ARG A 162 14.59 36.71 -1.26
C ARG A 162 15.79 37.28 -2.01
N LEU A 163 16.60 36.43 -2.64
CA LEU A 163 17.75 36.87 -3.45
C LEU A 163 17.31 37.75 -4.63
N MET A 164 16.25 37.35 -5.34
CA MET A 164 15.66 38.19 -6.39
C MET A 164 15.17 39.53 -5.85
N PHE A 165 14.45 39.54 -4.72
CA PHE A 165 13.96 40.77 -4.10
C PHE A 165 15.11 41.71 -3.73
N MET A 166 16.16 41.20 -3.07
CA MET A 166 17.34 41.99 -2.72
C MET A 166 18.04 42.54 -3.97
N SER A 167 18.14 41.75 -5.05
CA SER A 167 18.74 42.23 -6.30
C SER A 167 17.96 43.39 -6.95
N ARG A 168 16.62 43.38 -6.85
CA ARG A 168 15.75 44.46 -7.33
C ARG A 168 15.81 45.69 -6.44
N PHE A 169 15.91 45.50 -5.13
CA PHE A 169 16.05 46.59 -4.17
C PHE A 169 17.32 47.41 -4.43
N MET A 170 18.40 46.75 -4.86
CA MET A 170 19.70 47.36 -5.20
C MET A 170 19.76 47.96 -6.62
N GLU A 171 18.61 48.24 -7.26
CA GLU A 171 18.56 48.93 -8.55
C GLU A 171 19.14 50.36 -8.49
N PRO A 172 19.60 50.95 -9.61
CA PRO A 172 20.19 52.28 -9.62
C PRO A 172 19.32 53.33 -8.92
N GLY A 173 19.91 54.08 -7.99
CA GLY A 173 19.19 55.03 -7.12
C GLY A 173 18.71 54.45 -5.78
N TRP A 174 19.03 53.19 -5.46
CA TRP A 174 18.71 52.58 -4.16
C TRP A 174 19.28 53.38 -2.98
N GLN A 175 20.48 53.96 -3.11
CA GLN A 175 21.09 54.81 -2.07
C GLN A 175 20.27 56.08 -1.81
N ALA A 176 19.74 56.70 -2.86
CA ALA A 176 18.88 57.88 -2.73
C ALA A 176 17.52 57.52 -2.10
N ARG A 177 16.98 56.35 -2.43
CA ARG A 177 15.75 55.82 -1.81
C ARG A 177 15.97 55.42 -0.36
N LEU A 178 17.13 54.84 -0.03
CA LEU A 178 17.51 54.49 1.34
C LEU A 178 17.66 55.75 2.18
N ALA A 179 18.37 56.76 1.68
CA ALA A 179 18.56 58.04 2.34
C ALA A 179 17.21 58.75 2.61
N MET A 180 16.29 58.76 1.65
CA MET A 180 14.93 59.30 1.85
C MET A 180 14.13 58.55 2.93
N VAL A 181 14.30 57.23 3.03
CA VAL A 181 13.60 56.39 4.01
C VAL A 181 14.22 56.56 5.41
N GLU A 182 15.55 56.64 5.50
CA GLU A 182 16.28 56.95 6.74
C GLU A 182 15.94 58.34 7.28
N GLU A 183 15.83 59.33 6.39
CA GLU A 183 15.43 60.70 6.73
C GLU A 183 13.95 60.79 7.16
N ALA A 184 13.07 59.93 6.62
CA ALA A 184 11.64 59.91 6.95
C ALA A 184 11.29 59.11 8.22
N LEU A 185 12.01 58.04 8.54
CA LEU A 185 11.69 57.14 9.67
C LEU A 185 12.60 57.34 10.90
N GLY A 186 13.73 58.05 10.73
CA GLY A 186 14.74 58.20 11.77
C GLY A 186 15.63 56.95 11.91
N GLU A 187 16.93 57.18 12.08
CA GLU A 187 18.00 56.17 12.06
C GLU A 187 17.80 55.02 13.08
N GLU A 188 17.13 55.31 14.20
CA GLU A 188 16.90 54.38 15.32
C GLU A 188 15.81 53.33 15.01
N VAL A 189 14.82 53.68 14.18
CA VAL A 189 13.73 52.77 13.76
C VAL A 189 14.21 51.82 12.67
N MET A 190 15.09 52.28 11.77
CA MET A 190 15.68 51.46 10.71
C MET A 190 16.61 50.37 11.25
N ARG A 191 17.38 50.63 12.31
CA ARG A 191 18.25 49.62 12.96
C ARG A 191 17.51 48.50 13.68
N SER A 192 16.22 48.66 13.96
CA SER A 192 15.37 47.65 14.62
C SER A 192 14.63 46.75 13.61
N ALA A 193 14.51 47.20 12.35
CA ALA A 193 13.68 46.55 11.32
C ALA A 193 14.47 45.63 10.36
N PHE A 194 15.81 45.69 10.39
CA PHE A 194 16.74 44.92 9.56
C PHE A 194 17.78 44.20 10.42
#